data_AF-A0A950WXT3-F1
#
_entry.id   AF-A0A950WXT3-F1
#
_cell.length_a   1.000
_cell.length_b   1.000
_cell.length_c   1.000
_cell.angle_alpha   90.00
_cell.angle_beta   90.00
_cell.angle_gamma   90.00
#
_symmetry.space_group_name_H-M   'P 1'
#
loop_
_entity.id
_entity.type
_entity.pdbx_description
1 polymer ?
#
loop_
_entity_poly.entity_id
_entity_poly.type
_entity_poly.pdbx_seq_one_letter_code
_entity_poly.pdbx_strand_id
1 'polypeptide(L)'
;PLGVIVLAIVAIAGGRSEPDPLHERPATLYLTAVSFFSVFAVLFAVFGLASSALNLTVDHDYSTATFLGSTARSQSCSGDSSGNITCDHSSGAPLIREPGQHDGDYRGIVVAVIVGALAALLFLLHYRWLRQYLADRVDGAGVRVWHTYLYVACFFALVVAIPALGATIYDIFKVIAPGVTEAGTRGRALASFGSTIVLAAGAGIVFLFHWNQTPLSTSVGVAPFAPPPPPPPPPPPPPEPEPPAPVRRARKAVKKQ
;
A
#
# COMPACT_ATOMS: atom_id res chain seq x y z
N PRO A 1 -10.93 1.19 1.30
CA PRO A 1 -11.72 1.45 0.07
C PRO A 1 -10.99 2.32 -0.98
N LEU A 2 -10.44 3.48 -0.60
CA LEU A 2 -9.70 4.37 -1.52
C LEU A 2 -8.49 3.69 -2.21
N GLY A 3 -7.72 2.89 -1.47
CA GLY A 3 -6.55 2.20 -2.03
C GLY A 3 -6.88 1.20 -3.14
N VAL A 4 -8.01 0.49 -3.01
CA VAL A 4 -8.50 -0.47 -4.02
C VAL A 4 -8.92 0.27 -5.29
N ILE A 5 -9.56 1.44 -5.14
CA ILE A 5 -10.01 2.26 -6.27
C ILE A 5 -8.80 2.80 -7.04
N VAL A 6 -7.78 3.32 -6.35
CA VAL A 6 -6.55 3.80 -6.99
C VAL A 6 -5.82 2.67 -7.71
N LEU A 7 -5.71 1.49 -7.08
CA LEU A 7 -5.07 0.33 -7.71
C LEU A 7 -5.85 -0.15 -8.94
N ALA A 8 -7.19 -0.19 -8.87
CA ALA A 8 -8.05 -0.51 -9.99
C ALA A 8 -7.90 0.50 -11.14
N ILE A 9 -7.87 1.81 -10.84
CA ILE A 9 -7.67 2.86 -11.83
C ILE A 9 -6.30 2.75 -12.49
N VAL A 10 -5.23 2.54 -11.71
CA VAL A 10 -3.86 2.41 -12.26
C VAL A 10 -3.72 1.14 -13.09
N ALA A 11 -4.29 0.01 -12.65
CA ALA A 11 -4.31 -1.24 -13.41
C ALA A 11 -5.10 -1.12 -14.73
N ILE A 12 -6.23 -0.41 -14.72
CA ILE A 12 -7.06 -0.19 -15.91
C ILE A 12 -6.39 0.81 -16.87
N ALA A 13 -5.77 1.87 -16.35
CA ALA A 13 -5.14 2.92 -17.15
C ALA A 13 -3.83 2.47 -17.80
N GLY A 14 -3.05 1.61 -17.14
CA GLY A 14 -1.75 1.15 -17.64
C GLY A 14 -1.82 0.08 -18.75
N GLY A 15 -2.98 -0.52 -19.00
CA GLY A 15 -3.06 -1.79 -19.75
C GLY A 15 -3.58 -1.74 -21.19
N ARG A 16 -4.04 -0.59 -21.71
CA ARG A 16 -5.00 -0.63 -22.84
C ARG A 16 -4.45 -0.58 -24.27
N SER A 17 -3.15 -0.33 -24.50
CA SER A 17 -2.75 0.10 -25.86
C SER A 17 -1.75 -0.78 -26.60
N GLU A 18 -0.99 -1.69 -25.96
CA GLU A 18 0.06 -2.44 -26.69
C GLU A 18 -0.37 -3.89 -26.94
N PRO A 19 -0.01 -4.49 -28.09
CA PRO A 19 -0.26 -5.90 -28.36
C PRO A 19 0.48 -6.79 -27.34
N ASP A 20 -0.23 -7.74 -26.74
CA ASP A 20 0.34 -8.74 -25.82
C ASP A 20 0.20 -10.14 -26.43
N PRO A 21 1.04 -10.51 -27.41
CA PRO A 21 0.91 -11.79 -28.12
C PRO A 21 1.12 -13.01 -27.20
N LEU A 22 1.81 -12.82 -26.08
CA LEU A 22 2.17 -13.88 -25.13
C LEU A 22 1.26 -13.93 -23.90
N HIS A 23 0.21 -13.09 -23.84
CA HIS A 23 -0.76 -13.03 -22.73
C HIS A 23 -0.09 -12.84 -21.35
N GLU A 24 1.01 -12.09 -21.29
CA GLU A 24 1.83 -11.95 -20.09
C GLU A 24 1.26 -10.94 -19.09
N ARG A 25 0.52 -9.95 -19.59
CA ARG A 25 -0.08 -8.88 -18.79
C ARG A 25 -1.05 -9.37 -17.73
N PRO A 26 -2.08 -10.20 -18.03
CA PRO A 26 -3.05 -10.62 -17.02
C PRO A 26 -2.38 -11.39 -15.88
N ALA A 27 -1.42 -12.26 -16.19
CA ALA A 27 -0.67 -13.01 -15.19
C ALA A 27 0.15 -12.06 -14.29
N THR A 28 0.86 -11.10 -14.88
CA THR A 28 1.69 -10.15 -14.12
C THR A 28 0.85 -9.19 -13.28
N LEU A 29 -0.28 -8.71 -13.81
CA LEU A 29 -1.23 -7.87 -13.09
C LEU A 29 -1.83 -8.60 -11.88
N TYR A 30 -2.20 -9.87 -12.06
CA TYR A 30 -2.70 -10.69 -10.95
C TYR A 30 -1.65 -10.84 -9.85
N LEU A 31 -0.43 -11.25 -10.22
CA LEU A 31 0.66 -11.48 -9.25
C LEU A 31 1.05 -10.19 -8.52
N THR A 32 1.12 -9.05 -9.22
CA THR A 32 1.45 -7.75 -8.60
C THR A 32 0.33 -7.24 -7.71
N ALA A 33 -0.94 -7.42 -8.10
CA ALA A 33 -2.08 -7.06 -7.26
C ALA A 33 -2.12 -7.86 -5.96
N VAL A 34 -1.97 -9.19 -6.02
CA VAL A 34 -1.95 -10.05 -4.83
C VAL A 34 -0.75 -9.71 -3.94
N SER A 35 0.42 -9.47 -4.53
CA SER A 35 1.62 -9.04 -3.80
C SER A 35 1.42 -7.70 -3.12
N PHE A 36 0.77 -6.73 -3.77
CA PHE A 36 0.44 -5.44 -3.17
C PHE A 36 -0.44 -5.63 -1.93
N PHE A 37 -1.58 -6.32 -2.07
CA PHE A 37 -2.52 -6.51 -0.97
C PHE A 37 -1.90 -7.26 0.20
N SER A 38 -1.11 -8.30 -0.07
CA SER A 38 -0.46 -9.10 0.97
C SER A 38 0.59 -8.30 1.76
N VAL A 39 1.41 -7.47 1.12
CA VAL A 39 2.38 -6.60 1.82
C VAL A 39 1.68 -5.68 2.83
N PHE A 40 0.64 -4.97 2.40
CA PHE A 40 -0.06 -4.04 3.30
C PHE A 40 -0.87 -4.78 4.36
N ALA A 41 -1.42 -5.97 4.06
CA ALA A 41 -2.04 -6.81 5.07
C ALA A 41 -1.04 -7.25 6.15
N VAL A 42 0.19 -7.63 5.78
CA VAL A 42 1.26 -7.92 6.75
C VAL A 42 1.57 -6.68 7.58
N LEU A 43 1.73 -5.52 6.95
CA LEU A 43 2.03 -4.26 7.64
C LEU A 43 0.98 -3.94 8.70
N PHE A 44 -0.31 -4.01 8.36
CA PHE A 44 -1.40 -3.73 9.30
C PHE A 44 -1.54 -4.81 10.37
N ALA A 45 -1.27 -6.08 10.05
CA ALA A 45 -1.26 -7.15 11.03
C ALA A 45 -0.15 -6.96 12.07
N VAL A 46 1.06 -6.58 11.64
CA VAL A 46 2.18 -6.28 12.54
C VAL A 46 1.87 -5.06 13.41
N PHE A 47 1.26 -4.01 12.84
CA PHE A 47 0.80 -2.86 13.62
C PHE A 47 -0.23 -3.25 14.69
N GLY A 48 -1.27 -4.00 14.31
CA GLY A 48 -2.28 -4.47 15.26
C GLY A 48 -1.69 -5.34 16.36
N LEU A 49 -0.75 -6.23 16.01
CA LEU A 49 0.00 -7.04 16.96
C LEU A 49 0.80 -6.18 17.95
N ALA A 50 1.50 -5.16 17.46
CA ALA A 50 2.24 -4.23 18.30
C ALA A 50 1.32 -3.44 19.25
N SER A 51 0.18 -2.95 18.75
CA SER A 51 -0.82 -2.27 19.60
C SER A 51 -1.35 -3.16 20.72
N SER A 52 -1.73 -4.41 20.41
CA SER A 52 -2.23 -5.34 21.43
C SER A 52 -1.14 -5.77 22.43
N ALA A 53 0.09 -6.00 21.97
CA ALA A 53 1.21 -6.38 22.84
C ALA A 53 1.59 -5.25 23.82
N LEU A 54 1.59 -4.00 23.35
CA LEU A 54 1.91 -2.85 24.19
C LEU A 54 0.82 -2.55 25.21
N ASN A 55 -0.46 -2.73 24.87
CA ASN A 55 -1.56 -2.60 25.83
C ASN A 55 -1.43 -3.62 26.98
N LEU A 56 -1.15 -4.90 26.66
CA LEU A 56 -0.94 -5.93 27.68
C LEU A 56 0.24 -5.61 28.61
N THR A 57 1.31 -5.03 28.06
CA THR A 57 2.50 -4.66 28.84
C THR A 57 2.19 -3.56 29.84
N VAL A 58 1.40 -2.54 29.45
CA VAL A 58 1.08 -1.40 30.31
C VAL A 58 0.13 -1.79 31.46
N ASP A 59 -0.78 -2.74 31.26
CA ASP A 59 -1.74 -3.14 32.30
C ASP A 59 -1.12 -3.93 33.47
N HIS A 60 0.01 -4.60 33.26
CA HIS A 60 0.68 -5.39 34.32
C HIS A 60 1.36 -4.52 35.38
N ASP A 61 1.83 -3.32 35.02
CA ASP A 61 2.54 -2.43 35.94
C ASP A 61 1.59 -1.78 36.97
N TYR A 62 0.31 -1.60 36.64
CA TYR A 62 -0.68 -1.02 37.57
C TYR A 62 -1.28 -2.06 38.53
N SER A 63 -1.35 -3.33 38.15
CA SER A 63 -1.92 -4.40 38.99
C SER A 63 -0.99 -4.77 40.15
N THR A 64 0.32 -4.63 39.98
CA THR A 64 1.32 -5.00 41.01
C THR A 64 1.44 -3.95 42.12
N ALA A 65 1.13 -2.67 41.83
CA ALA A 65 1.13 -1.59 42.82
C ALA A 65 -0.18 -1.53 43.65
N THR A 66 -1.24 -2.23 43.25
CA THR A 66 -2.55 -2.16 43.91
C THR A 66 -2.79 -3.31 44.90
N PHE A 67 -1.90 -4.31 45.00
CA PHE A 67 -2.08 -5.42 45.95
C PHE A 67 -1.59 -5.14 47.38
N LEU A 68 -1.02 -3.97 47.63
CA LEU A 68 -0.63 -3.50 48.98
C LEU A 68 -1.41 -2.27 49.46
N GLY A 69 -2.42 -1.82 48.68
CA GLY A 69 -3.12 -0.57 48.93
C GLY A 69 -4.63 -0.68 48.73
N SER A 70 -5.31 -1.05 49.81
CA SER A 70 -6.68 -0.63 50.11
C SER A 70 -7.81 -1.26 49.28
N THR A 71 -8.47 -2.21 49.92
CA THR A 71 -9.91 -2.46 49.83
C THR A 71 -10.69 -1.21 50.30
N ALA A 72 -10.42 -0.02 49.77
CA ALA A 72 -11.29 1.14 49.94
C ALA A 72 -12.43 1.01 48.92
N ARG A 73 -13.37 0.12 49.23
CA ARG A 73 -14.76 0.27 48.79
C ARG A 73 -15.11 1.74 49.02
N SER A 74 -15.46 2.48 47.97
CA SER A 74 -16.06 3.80 48.11
C SER A 74 -17.43 3.62 48.76
N GLN A 75 -17.42 3.47 50.08
CA GLN A 75 -18.60 3.46 50.91
C GLN A 75 -19.06 4.92 50.97
N SER A 76 -19.96 5.28 50.06
CA SER A 76 -20.66 6.57 50.11
C SER A 76 -21.60 6.55 51.30
N CYS A 77 -21.10 6.91 52.48
CA CYS A 77 -21.92 7.10 53.66
C CYS A 77 -22.39 8.56 53.65
N SER A 78 -23.68 8.78 53.42
CA SER A 78 -24.31 10.09 53.59
C SER A 78 -24.73 10.24 55.04
N GLY A 79 -24.14 11.22 55.74
CA GLY A 79 -24.53 11.59 57.10
C GLY A 79 -25.60 12.67 57.08
N ASP A 80 -26.66 12.48 57.86
CA ASP A 80 -27.68 13.51 58.08
C ASP A 80 -27.36 14.35 59.34
N SER A 81 -27.90 15.57 59.41
CA SER A 81 -27.59 16.61 60.41
C SER A 81 -27.95 16.23 61.86
N SER A 82 -28.64 15.11 62.05
CA SER A 82 -29.00 14.52 63.34
C SER A 82 -27.92 13.59 63.92
N GLY A 83 -26.79 13.41 63.22
CA GLY A 83 -25.65 12.62 63.70
C GLY A 83 -25.75 11.11 63.47
N ASN A 84 -26.78 10.64 62.75
CA ASN A 84 -26.87 9.24 62.35
C ASN A 84 -26.19 9.00 60.99
N ILE A 85 -25.21 8.10 61.00
CA ILE A 85 -24.50 7.66 59.80
C ILE A 85 -25.09 6.32 59.36
N THR A 86 -25.88 6.31 58.30
CA THR A 86 -26.38 5.09 57.65
C THR A 86 -25.53 4.78 56.43
N CYS A 87 -24.68 3.75 56.52
CA CYS A 87 -23.98 3.22 55.36
C CYS A 87 -24.84 2.10 54.77
N ASP A 88 -25.44 2.35 53.60
CA ASP A 88 -26.27 1.35 52.93
C ASP A 88 -25.36 0.24 52.36
N HIS A 89 -25.46 -0.96 52.97
CA HIS A 89 -24.81 -2.15 52.48
C HIS A 89 -25.76 -2.84 51.51
N SER A 90 -25.86 -2.28 50.30
CA SER A 90 -26.60 -2.90 49.20
C SER A 90 -26.02 -4.29 48.94
N SER A 91 -26.71 -5.27 49.50
CA SER A 91 -26.33 -6.67 49.49
C SER A 91 -26.60 -7.22 48.10
N GLY A 92 -25.53 -7.58 47.39
CA GLY A 92 -25.56 -8.65 46.40
C GLY A 92 -26.30 -8.37 45.09
N ALA A 93 -25.91 -7.33 44.35
CA ALA A 93 -25.88 -7.54 42.91
C ALA A 93 -24.90 -8.69 42.66
N PRO A 94 -25.29 -9.79 41.98
CA PRO A 94 -24.34 -10.83 41.62
C PRO A 94 -23.18 -10.11 40.94
N LEU A 95 -21.96 -10.29 41.46
CA LEU A 95 -20.75 -9.94 40.74
C LEU A 95 -20.79 -10.82 39.49
N ILE A 96 -21.50 -10.34 38.46
CA ILE A 96 -21.34 -10.78 37.10
C ILE A 96 -19.88 -10.47 36.85
N ARG A 97 -19.07 -11.50 37.03
CA ARG A 97 -17.65 -11.52 36.70
C ARG A 97 -17.61 -11.05 35.27
N GLU A 98 -17.32 -9.77 35.05
CA GLU A 98 -17.18 -9.24 33.71
C GLU A 98 -16.17 -10.17 33.02
N PRO A 99 -16.59 -10.84 31.93
CA PRO A 99 -15.68 -11.67 31.15
C PRO A 99 -14.39 -10.89 30.93
N GLY A 100 -13.28 -11.48 31.36
CA GLY A 100 -12.04 -10.76 31.63
C GLY A 100 -11.64 -9.89 30.45
N GLN A 101 -11.42 -8.60 30.71
CA GLN A 101 -11.01 -7.61 29.71
C GLN A 101 -9.77 -8.07 28.89
N HIS A 102 -8.97 -8.97 29.45
CA HIS A 102 -7.81 -9.59 28.80
C HIS A 102 -8.14 -10.53 27.63
N ASP A 103 -9.33 -11.14 27.58
CA ASP A 103 -9.70 -12.08 26.51
C ASP A 103 -9.76 -11.37 25.15
N GLY A 104 -10.10 -10.08 25.14
CA GLY A 104 -10.11 -9.24 23.94
C GLY A 104 -8.72 -9.05 23.35
N ASP A 105 -7.72 -8.79 24.20
CA ASP A 105 -6.35 -8.55 23.77
C ASP A 105 -5.68 -9.81 23.24
N TYR A 106 -5.87 -10.95 23.92
CA TYR A 106 -5.36 -12.25 23.43
C TYR A 106 -5.98 -12.61 22.08
N ARG A 107 -7.29 -12.41 21.91
CA ARG A 107 -7.95 -12.64 20.63
C ARG A 107 -7.39 -11.72 19.54
N GLY A 108 -7.15 -10.45 19.85
CA GLY A 108 -6.54 -9.49 18.93
C GLY A 108 -5.16 -9.95 18.46
N ILE A 109 -4.31 -10.38 19.39
CA ILE A 109 -2.97 -10.91 19.09
C ILE A 109 -3.06 -12.16 18.21
N VAL A 110 -3.88 -13.14 18.58
CA VAL A 110 -4.03 -14.39 17.82
C VAL A 110 -4.51 -14.13 16.40
N VAL A 111 -5.51 -13.25 16.23
CA VAL A 111 -6.01 -12.86 14.90
C VAL A 111 -4.93 -12.15 14.10
N ALA A 112 -4.20 -11.21 14.69
CA ALA A 112 -3.12 -10.50 14.03
C ALA A 112 -1.98 -11.44 13.59
N VAL A 113 -1.58 -12.41 14.43
CA VAL A 113 -0.58 -13.42 14.07
C VAL A 113 -1.05 -14.28 12.90
N ILE A 114 -2.28 -14.81 12.95
CA ILE A 114 -2.81 -15.69 11.90
C ILE A 114 -2.90 -14.93 10.57
N VAL A 115 -3.52 -13.74 10.59
CA VAL A 115 -3.67 -12.92 9.38
C VAL A 115 -2.31 -12.50 8.84
N GLY A 116 -1.39 -12.06 9.70
CA GLY A 116 -0.04 -11.67 9.33
C GLY A 116 0.75 -12.83 8.71
N ALA A 117 0.68 -14.03 9.31
CA ALA A 117 1.35 -15.22 8.80
C ALA A 117 0.80 -15.66 7.43
N LEU A 118 -0.52 -15.68 7.27
CA LEU A 118 -1.16 -16.01 5.98
C LEU A 118 -0.82 -14.98 4.90
N ALA A 119 -0.87 -13.69 5.23
CA ALA A 119 -0.50 -12.62 4.31
C ALA A 119 0.98 -12.69 3.93
N ALA A 120 1.88 -12.97 4.89
CA ALA A 120 3.31 -13.12 4.62
C ALA A 120 3.60 -14.33 3.73
N LEU A 121 2.94 -15.47 3.96
CA LEU A 121 3.08 -16.66 3.12
C LEU A 121 2.60 -16.38 1.69
N LEU A 122 1.43 -15.74 1.55
CA LEU A 122 0.91 -15.34 0.24
C LEU A 122 1.86 -14.40 -0.48
N PHE A 123 2.39 -13.38 0.22
CA PHE A 123 3.37 -12.45 -0.33
C PHE A 123 4.62 -13.19 -0.81
N LEU A 124 5.23 -14.02 0.04
CA LEU A 124 6.47 -14.73 -0.28
C LEU A 124 6.28 -15.69 -1.46
N LEU A 125 5.16 -16.40 -1.53
CA LEU A 125 4.86 -17.30 -2.64
C LEU A 125 4.72 -16.51 -3.96
N HIS A 126 3.87 -15.49 -3.98
CA HIS A 126 3.60 -14.70 -5.18
C HIS A 126 4.81 -13.90 -5.63
N TYR A 127 5.60 -13.37 -4.67
CA TYR A 127 6.84 -12.65 -4.96
C TYR A 127 7.91 -13.57 -5.55
N ARG A 128 8.03 -14.81 -5.05
CA ARG A 128 8.95 -15.80 -5.62
C ARG A 128 8.56 -16.18 -7.05
N TRP A 129 7.26 -16.42 -7.28
CA TRP A 129 6.76 -16.73 -8.63
C TRP A 129 6.95 -15.56 -9.58
N LEU A 130 6.68 -14.34 -9.12
CA LEU A 130 6.88 -13.13 -9.91
C LEU A 130 8.35 -12.93 -10.28
N ARG A 131 9.29 -13.16 -9.34
CA ARG A 131 10.72 -13.13 -9.64
C ARG A 131 11.13 -14.18 -10.66
N GLN A 132 10.64 -15.41 -10.54
CA GLN A 132 10.93 -16.46 -11.52
C GLN A 132 10.37 -16.10 -12.91
N TYR A 133 9.16 -15.55 -12.95
CA TYR A 133 8.50 -15.13 -14.19
C TYR A 133 9.20 -13.95 -14.88
N LEU A 134 9.85 -13.08 -14.12
CA LEU A 134 10.60 -11.91 -14.64
C LEU A 134 12.09 -12.20 -14.88
N ALA A 135 12.65 -13.28 -14.34
CA ALA A 135 14.10 -13.57 -14.41
C ALA A 135 14.60 -13.70 -15.85
N ASP A 136 13.78 -14.28 -16.74
CA ASP A 136 14.16 -14.51 -18.14
C ASP A 136 13.82 -13.33 -19.06
N ARG A 137 13.28 -12.22 -18.52
CA ARG A 137 12.78 -11.09 -19.30
C ARG A 137 13.54 -9.81 -19.03
N VAL A 138 14.24 -9.33 -20.06
CA VAL A 138 14.95 -8.05 -20.04
C VAL A 138 14.02 -6.89 -20.44
N ASP A 139 13.06 -7.16 -21.32
CA ASP A 139 12.06 -6.19 -21.77
C ASP A 139 10.72 -6.89 -22.04
N GLY A 140 9.62 -6.15 -22.01
CA GLY A 140 8.28 -6.68 -22.26
C GLY A 140 7.18 -5.97 -21.49
N ALA A 141 5.94 -6.29 -21.86
CA ALA A 141 4.76 -5.72 -21.21
C ALA A 141 4.71 -6.06 -19.70
N GLY A 142 5.10 -7.28 -19.30
CA GLY A 142 5.16 -7.67 -17.89
C GLY A 142 6.18 -6.85 -17.08
N VAL A 143 7.35 -6.56 -17.65
CA VAL A 143 8.38 -5.74 -17.01
C VAL A 143 7.87 -4.32 -16.75
N ARG A 144 7.16 -3.70 -17.71
CA ARG A 144 6.56 -2.36 -17.49
C ARG A 144 5.52 -2.37 -16.37
N VAL A 145 4.64 -3.38 -16.32
CA VAL A 145 3.65 -3.54 -15.25
C VAL A 145 4.33 -3.69 -13.88
N TRP A 146 5.43 -4.45 -13.81
CA TRP A 146 6.22 -4.59 -12.59
C TRP A 146 6.77 -3.24 -12.09
N HIS A 147 7.31 -2.41 -12.99
CA HIS A 147 7.77 -1.06 -12.64
C HIS A 147 6.62 -0.20 -12.10
N THR A 148 5.47 -0.19 -12.78
CA THR A 148 4.28 0.52 -12.31
C THR A 148 3.88 0.07 -10.90
N TYR A 149 3.87 -1.25 -10.65
CA TYR A 149 3.63 -1.79 -9.32
C TYR A 149 4.61 -1.25 -8.27
N LEU A 150 5.92 -1.24 -8.55
CA LEU A 150 6.93 -0.74 -7.61
C LEU A 150 6.67 0.73 -7.23
N TYR A 151 6.37 1.59 -8.21
CA TYR A 151 6.06 3.00 -7.96
C TYR A 151 4.78 3.16 -7.14
N VAL A 152 3.73 2.39 -7.45
CA VAL A 152 2.48 2.41 -6.67
C VAL A 152 2.72 1.96 -5.24
N ALA A 153 3.45 0.86 -5.03
CA ALA A 153 3.79 0.36 -3.70
C ALA A 153 4.58 1.41 -2.89
N CYS A 154 5.59 2.05 -3.50
CA CYS A 154 6.33 3.15 -2.88
C CYS A 154 5.44 4.33 -2.52
N PHE A 155 4.56 4.76 -3.44
CA PHE A 155 3.62 5.85 -3.18
C PHE A 155 2.71 5.54 -1.99
N PHE A 156 2.11 4.34 -1.94
CA PHE A 156 1.27 3.94 -0.83
C PHE A 156 2.04 3.84 0.49
N ALA A 157 3.28 3.33 0.45
CA ALA A 157 4.14 3.30 1.62
C ALA A 157 4.39 4.72 2.16
N LEU A 158 4.59 5.72 1.31
CA LEU A 158 4.70 7.14 1.72
C LEU A 158 3.39 7.67 2.31
N VAL A 159 2.24 7.36 1.69
CA VAL A 159 0.92 7.76 2.19
C VAL A 159 0.66 7.21 3.60
N VAL A 160 1.19 6.03 3.93
CA VAL A 160 1.11 5.46 5.29
C VAL A 160 2.20 6.03 6.21
N ALA A 161 3.42 6.19 5.71
CA ALA A 161 4.56 6.63 6.51
C ALA A 161 4.43 8.08 6.99
N ILE A 162 3.94 9.01 6.15
CA ILE A 162 3.79 10.43 6.50
C ILE A 162 2.88 10.64 7.73
N PRO A 163 1.62 10.14 7.76
CA PRO A 163 0.77 10.31 8.93
C PRO A 163 1.30 9.52 10.15
N ALA A 164 1.89 8.34 9.95
CA ALA A 164 2.52 7.60 11.04
C ALA A 164 3.69 8.37 11.67
N LEU A 165 4.52 9.03 10.85
CA LEU A 165 5.61 9.88 11.33
C LEU A 165 5.08 11.12 12.05
N GLY A 166 4.03 11.77 11.53
CA GLY A 166 3.36 12.87 12.22
C GLY A 166 2.79 12.47 13.58
N ALA A 167 2.13 11.30 13.65
CA ALA A 167 1.62 10.75 14.90
C ALA A 167 2.78 10.40 15.87
N THR A 168 3.89 9.87 15.38
CA THR A 168 5.08 9.56 16.19
C THR A 168 5.64 10.83 16.84
N ILE A 169 5.78 11.91 16.06
CA ILE A 169 6.24 13.21 16.58
C ILE A 169 5.29 13.72 17.67
N TYR A 170 3.99 13.63 17.44
CA TYR A 170 2.99 14.07 18.41
C TYR A 170 3.01 13.22 19.69
N ASP A 171 3.20 11.91 19.57
CA ASP A 171 3.35 11.00 20.71
C ASP A 171 4.60 11.34 21.55
N ILE A 172 5.72 11.76 20.92
CA ILE A 172 6.91 12.26 21.63
C ILE A 172 6.57 13.50 22.47
N PHE A 173 5.81 14.45 21.91
CA PHE A 173 5.36 15.64 22.65
C PHE A 173 4.50 15.27 23.87
N LYS A 174 3.60 14.27 23.73
CA LYS A 174 2.80 13.77 24.85
C LYS A 174 3.65 13.18 25.98
N VAL A 175 4.73 12.46 25.64
CA VAL A 175 5.65 11.87 26.63
C VAL A 175 6.42 12.96 27.38
N ILE A 176 6.89 14.00 26.69
CA ILE A 176 7.66 15.10 27.29
C ILE A 176 6.78 16.02 28.15
N ALA A 177 5.57 16.32 27.68
CA ALA A 177 4.68 17.32 28.27
C ALA A 177 3.26 16.78 28.50
N PRO A 178 3.07 15.80 29.41
CA PRO A 178 1.77 15.19 29.64
C PRO A 178 0.73 16.18 30.18
N GLY A 179 1.16 17.22 30.91
CA GLY A 179 0.27 18.23 31.49
C GLY A 179 -0.40 19.17 30.49
N VAL A 180 0.12 19.26 29.25
CA VAL A 180 -0.41 20.18 28.21
C VAL A 180 -1.27 19.45 27.20
N THR A 181 -1.14 18.13 27.12
CA THR A 181 -1.73 17.31 26.03
C THR A 181 -2.95 16.51 26.48
N GLU A 182 -3.37 16.64 27.73
CA GLU A 182 -4.46 15.85 28.36
C GLU A 182 -4.33 14.33 28.12
N ALA A 183 -3.11 13.84 27.85
CA ALA A 183 -2.89 12.50 27.29
C ALA A 183 -3.12 11.34 28.28
N GLY A 184 -3.67 11.61 29.46
CA GLY A 184 -3.82 10.65 30.55
C GLY A 184 -2.47 10.26 31.17
N THR A 185 -2.32 8.99 31.53
CA THR A 185 -1.09 8.46 32.15
C THR A 185 0.02 8.25 31.13
N ARG A 186 1.28 8.42 31.55
CA ARG A 186 2.47 8.23 30.69
C ARG A 186 2.50 6.85 30.00
N GLY A 187 1.98 5.81 30.66
CA GLY A 187 1.92 4.45 30.09
C GLY A 187 1.09 4.38 28.81
N ARG A 188 -0.05 5.08 28.75
CA ARG A 188 -0.91 5.08 27.56
C ARG A 188 -0.25 5.78 26.37
N ALA A 189 0.47 6.87 26.62
CA ALA A 189 1.25 7.56 25.60
C ALA A 189 2.41 6.71 25.08
N LEU A 190 3.06 5.92 25.94
CA LEU A 190 4.11 4.99 25.52
C LEU A 190 3.57 3.83 24.66
N ALA A 191 2.40 3.30 25.01
CA ALA A 191 1.76 2.25 24.20
C ALA A 191 1.36 2.76 22.81
N SER A 192 0.77 3.96 22.71
CA SER A 192 0.46 4.55 21.40
C SER A 192 1.73 4.78 20.60
N PHE A 193 2.73 5.41 21.21
CA PHE A 193 4.02 5.70 20.61
C PHE A 193 4.69 4.46 20.01
N GLY A 194 4.77 3.37 20.78
CA GLY A 194 5.41 2.14 20.33
C GLY A 194 4.71 1.54 19.10
N SER A 195 3.37 1.52 19.09
CA SER A 195 2.63 1.02 17.92
C SER A 195 2.79 1.93 16.70
N THR A 196 2.77 3.24 16.88
CA THR A 196 2.96 4.22 15.80
C THR A 196 4.35 4.11 15.18
N ILE A 197 5.39 3.91 16.00
CA ILE A 197 6.76 3.66 15.52
C ILE A 197 6.82 2.39 14.68
N VAL A 198 6.19 1.31 15.13
CA VAL A 198 6.19 0.05 14.37
C VAL A 198 5.53 0.23 13.01
N LEU A 199 4.42 0.99 12.94
CA LEU A 199 3.77 1.31 11.66
C LEU A 199 4.67 2.15 10.76
N ALA A 200 5.29 3.20 11.29
CA ALA A 200 6.19 4.08 10.55
C ALA A 200 7.41 3.32 10.02
N ALA A 201 8.04 2.51 10.88
CA ALA A 201 9.18 1.67 10.52
C ALA A 201 8.79 0.62 9.48
N GLY A 202 7.66 -0.06 9.65
CA GLY A 202 7.15 -1.03 8.69
C GLY A 202 6.87 -0.41 7.32
N ALA A 203 6.24 0.77 7.27
CA ALA A 203 6.01 1.50 6.03
C ALA A 203 7.35 1.93 5.39
N GLY A 204 8.32 2.37 6.18
CA GLY A 204 9.67 2.69 5.73
C GLY A 204 10.40 1.47 5.15
N ILE A 205 10.29 0.29 5.77
CA ILE A 205 10.86 -0.95 5.25
C ILE A 205 10.21 -1.33 3.92
N VAL A 206 8.88 -1.23 3.80
CA VAL A 206 8.17 -1.47 2.54
C VAL A 206 8.66 -0.52 1.45
N PHE A 207 8.79 0.77 1.76
CA PHE A 207 9.31 1.77 0.83
C PHE A 207 10.74 1.41 0.38
N LEU A 208 11.66 1.20 1.32
CA LEU A 208 13.06 0.87 1.01
C LEU A 208 13.19 -0.43 0.22
N PHE A 209 12.40 -1.45 0.56
CA PHE A 209 12.39 -2.73 -0.15
C PHE A 209 11.98 -2.57 -1.62
N HIS A 210 10.92 -1.83 -1.90
CA HIS A 210 10.45 -1.61 -3.28
C HIS A 210 11.31 -0.59 -4.02
N TRP A 211 11.81 0.44 -3.34
CA TRP A 211 12.71 1.44 -3.91
C TRP A 211 14.04 0.83 -4.34
N ASN A 212 14.61 -0.09 -3.57
CA ASN A 212 15.85 -0.77 -3.97
C ASN A 212 15.66 -1.75 -5.14
N GLN A 213 14.41 -1.99 -5.56
CA GLN A 213 14.07 -2.81 -6.72
C GLN A 213 13.73 -1.97 -7.96
N THR A 214 13.55 -0.65 -7.82
CA THR A 214 13.39 0.20 -9.00
C THR A 214 14.75 0.33 -9.68
N PRO A 215 14.85 0.07 -11.00
CA PRO A 215 16.08 0.36 -11.73
C PRO A 215 16.19 1.87 -11.90
N LEU A 216 16.71 2.54 -10.87
CA LEU A 216 17.09 3.95 -10.91
C LEU A 216 18.30 4.20 -11.83
N SER A 217 18.86 3.14 -12.44
CA SER A 217 20.19 3.20 -13.06
C SER A 217 20.29 2.67 -14.48
N THR A 218 19.25 2.03 -15.05
CA THR A 218 19.28 1.79 -16.49
C THR A 218 18.78 3.06 -17.12
N SER A 219 19.73 3.97 -17.39
CA SER A 219 19.67 5.05 -18.35
C SER A 219 18.36 4.97 -19.13
N VAL A 220 17.49 5.96 -18.94
CA VAL A 220 16.63 6.38 -20.04
C VAL A 220 17.62 6.80 -21.12
N GLY A 221 18.20 5.82 -21.81
CA GLY A 221 18.67 5.97 -23.14
C GLY A 221 17.38 6.40 -23.81
N VAL A 222 17.26 7.71 -23.99
CA VAL A 222 16.57 8.29 -25.12
C VAL A 222 16.92 7.31 -26.23
N ALA A 223 15.96 6.43 -26.57
CA ALA A 223 16.15 5.53 -27.69
C ALA A 223 16.62 6.49 -28.78
N PRO A 224 17.86 6.36 -29.28
CA PRO A 224 18.45 7.37 -30.14
C PRO A 224 17.39 7.66 -31.16
N PHE A 225 16.86 8.90 -31.14
CA PHE A 225 15.66 9.27 -31.90
C PHE A 225 15.81 8.57 -33.24
N ALA A 226 14.95 7.58 -33.50
CA ALA A 226 15.05 6.83 -34.73
C ALA A 226 15.11 7.91 -35.81
N PRO A 227 16.22 7.98 -36.60
CA PRO A 227 16.41 9.10 -37.50
C PRO A 227 15.12 9.27 -38.29
N PRO A 228 14.61 10.50 -38.44
CA PRO A 228 13.33 10.73 -39.09
C PRO A 228 13.30 9.91 -40.37
N PRO A 229 12.18 9.21 -40.67
CA PRO A 229 12.10 8.36 -41.85
C PRO A 229 12.59 9.17 -43.05
N PRO A 230 13.43 8.58 -43.93
CA PRO A 230 13.94 9.31 -45.07
C PRO A 230 12.76 9.93 -45.84
N PRO A 231 12.91 11.18 -46.33
CA PRO A 231 11.84 11.84 -47.07
C PRO A 231 11.39 10.92 -48.22
N PRO A 232 10.07 10.85 -48.50
CA PRO A 232 9.58 10.04 -49.61
C PRO A 232 10.32 10.42 -50.90
N PRO A 233 10.64 9.46 -51.77
CA PRO A 233 11.29 9.75 -53.04
C PRO A 233 10.46 10.78 -53.82
N PRO A 234 11.10 11.74 -54.51
CA PRO A 234 10.37 12.69 -55.34
C PRO A 234 9.50 11.93 -56.36
N PRO A 235 8.29 12.39 -56.64
CA PRO A 235 7.45 11.78 -57.66
C PRO A 235 8.22 11.74 -58.99
N PRO A 236 8.06 10.66 -59.78
CA PRO A 236 8.71 10.56 -61.08
C PRO A 236 8.33 11.77 -61.95
N PRO A 237 9.26 12.32 -62.74
CA PRO A 237 8.96 13.41 -63.65
C PRO A 237 7.79 13.00 -64.56
N PRO A 238 6.87 13.93 -64.89
CA PRO A 238 5.83 13.68 -65.88
C PRO A 238 6.45 13.09 -67.15
N PRO A 239 5.86 12.05 -67.75
CA PRO A 239 6.35 11.53 -69.03
C PRO A 239 6.44 12.69 -70.02
N GLU A 240 7.60 12.80 -70.67
CA GLU A 240 7.81 13.77 -71.74
C GLU A 240 6.66 13.65 -72.75
N PRO A 241 6.04 14.76 -73.19
CA PRO A 241 5.00 14.69 -74.20
C PRO A 241 5.53 13.93 -75.40
N GLU A 242 4.88 12.82 -75.76
CA GLU A 242 5.26 12.06 -76.95
C GLU A 242 5.37 13.04 -78.15
N PRO A 243 6.48 13.01 -78.90
CA PRO A 243 6.62 13.81 -80.09
C PRO A 243 5.38 13.62 -80.97
N PRO A 244 4.74 14.71 -81.45
CA PRO A 244 3.54 14.59 -82.25
C PRO A 244 3.80 13.64 -83.41
N ALA A 245 2.99 12.58 -83.48
CA ALA A 245 3.13 11.54 -84.48
C ALA A 245 3.27 12.19 -85.87
N PRO A 246 4.24 11.77 -86.71
CA PRO A 246 4.44 12.35 -88.01
C PRO A 246 3.13 12.27 -88.80
N VAL A 247 2.60 13.42 -89.19
CA VAL A 247 1.38 13.55 -89.98
C VAL A 247 1.57 12.70 -91.24
N ARG A 248 0.97 11.50 -91.25
CA ARG A 248 0.92 10.63 -92.44
C ARG A 248 0.14 11.39 -93.50
N ARG A 249 0.86 12.08 -94.39
CA ARG A 249 0.29 12.66 -95.61
C ARG A 249 -0.37 11.53 -96.39
N ALA A 250 -1.70 11.52 -96.36
CA ALA A 250 -2.51 10.63 -97.17
C ALA A 250 -2.19 10.90 -98.65
N ARG A 251 -1.40 10.02 -99.27
CA ARG A 251 -1.27 9.97 -100.73
C ARG A 251 -2.62 9.50 -101.27
N LYS A 252 -3.46 10.45 -101.72
CA LYS A 252 -4.60 10.15 -102.59
C LYS A 252 -4.05 9.54 -103.87
N ALA A 253 -4.29 8.25 -104.07
CA ALA A 253 -4.09 7.59 -105.35
C ALA A 253 -5.18 8.09 -106.31
N VAL A 254 -4.79 8.92 -107.27
CA VAL A 254 -5.62 9.33 -108.41
C VAL A 254 -5.74 8.14 -109.35
N LYS A 255 -6.93 7.52 -109.38
CA LYS A 255 -7.28 6.49 -110.36
C LYS A 255 -7.86 7.19 -111.59
N LYS A 256 -7.08 7.27 -112.68
CA LYS A 256 -7.57 7.66 -114.01
C LYS A 256 -8.40 6.51 -114.59
N GLN A 257 -9.59 6.83 -115.08
CA GLN A 257 -10.29 6.11 -116.14
C GLN A 257 -10.33 7.04 -117.35
#